data_AF-A0A149VD03-F1
#
_entry.id   AF-A0A149VD03-F1
#
_cell.length_a   1.000
_cell.length_b   1.000
_cell.length_c   1.000
_cell.angle_alpha   90.00
_cell.angle_beta   90.00
_cell.angle_gamma   90.00
#
_symmetry.space_group_name_H-M   'P 1'
#
loop_
_entity.id
_entity.type
_entity.pdbx_description
1 polymer ?
#
loop_
_entity_poly.entity_id
_entity_poly.type
_entity_poly.pdbx_seq_one_letter_code
_entity_poly.pdbx_strand_id
1 'polypeptide(L)'
;MLPPETKFVRLVSRASRPADVVGPFVDDRRSMGVAVADVRLLCAREQFAITFHLQAEKPEGWYESDDETDCAWTNGNAVLPLGDYLTKGKMGILSIMIRTAGPYLVQPRQVKETNIRSA
;
A
#
# COMPACT_ATOMS: atom_id res chain seq x y z
N MET A 1 14.96 -2.11 -0.17
CA MET A 1 15.83 -0.92 -0.01
C MET A 1 15.41 0.08 -1.07
N LEU A 2 15.22 1.34 -0.69
CA LEU A 2 14.83 2.43 -1.58
C LEU A 2 16.08 3.18 -2.06
N PRO A 3 16.17 3.46 -3.38
CA PRO A 3 17.29 4.21 -3.92
C PRO A 3 17.23 5.69 -3.52
N PRO A 4 18.34 6.44 -3.67
CA PRO A 4 18.34 7.87 -3.45
C PRO A 4 17.35 8.59 -4.35
N GLU A 5 16.93 9.77 -3.91
CA GLU A 5 15.99 10.63 -4.64
C GLU A 5 14.59 10.02 -4.84
N THR A 6 14.26 8.92 -4.14
CA THR A 6 12.89 8.37 -4.12
C THR A 6 11.96 9.34 -3.38
N LYS A 7 11.06 10.00 -4.12
CA LYS A 7 10.10 10.98 -3.57
C LYS A 7 8.83 10.35 -3.02
N PHE A 8 8.38 9.25 -3.62
CA PHE A 8 7.19 8.51 -3.20
C PHE A 8 7.33 7.04 -3.61
N VAL A 9 6.51 6.20 -2.99
CA VAL A 9 6.30 4.81 -3.41
C VAL A 9 4.81 4.57 -3.66
N ARG A 10 4.47 3.52 -4.39
CA ARG A 10 3.09 3.02 -4.46
C ARG A 10 2.97 1.69 -3.73
N LEU A 11 2.04 1.62 -2.79
CA LEU A 11 1.67 0.40 -2.08
C LEU A 11 0.63 -0.34 -2.88
N VAL A 12 1.06 -1.40 -3.57
CA VAL A 12 0.20 -2.22 -4.40
C VAL A 12 -0.07 -3.54 -3.69
N SER A 13 -1.34 -3.87 -3.54
CA SER A 13 -1.81 -5.11 -2.95
C SER A 13 -2.99 -5.68 -3.74
N ARG A 14 -3.34 -6.94 -3.48
CA ARG A 14 -4.66 -7.41 -3.91
C ARG A 14 -5.71 -6.62 -3.14
N ALA A 15 -6.80 -6.29 -3.82
CA ALA A 15 -7.95 -5.67 -3.21
C ALA A 15 -9.21 -6.43 -3.63
N SER A 16 -10.20 -6.45 -2.74
CA SER A 16 -11.50 -7.04 -3.01
C SER A 16 -12.55 -6.31 -2.21
N ARG A 17 -13.79 -6.36 -2.67
CA ARG A 17 -14.91 -5.81 -1.90
C ARG A 17 -15.25 -6.80 -0.79
N PRO A 18 -15.36 -6.38 0.48
CA PRO A 18 -15.81 -7.26 1.55
C PRO A 18 -17.11 -8.02 1.22
N ALA A 19 -18.04 -7.36 0.51
CA ALA A 19 -19.26 -7.97 -0.02
C ALA A 19 -19.03 -9.21 -0.92
N ASP A 20 -17.93 -9.25 -1.68
CA ASP A 20 -17.62 -10.35 -2.60
C ASP A 20 -16.92 -11.54 -1.92
N VAL A 21 -16.28 -11.31 -0.77
CA VAL A 21 -15.35 -12.27 -0.14
C VAL A 21 -15.84 -12.80 1.21
N VAL A 22 -16.71 -12.06 1.90
CA VAL A 22 -17.30 -12.49 3.19
C VAL A 22 -18.67 -13.11 2.98
N GLY A 23 -19.55 -12.48 2.19
CA GLY A 23 -20.88 -12.99 1.88
C GLY A 23 -21.97 -11.92 1.76
N PRO A 24 -23.21 -12.33 1.43
CA PRO A 24 -24.29 -11.44 0.96
C PRO A 24 -24.83 -10.46 2.01
N PHE A 25 -24.44 -10.61 3.28
CA PHE A 25 -24.87 -9.73 4.37
C PHE A 25 -23.88 -8.59 4.64
N VAL A 26 -22.74 -8.55 3.94
CA VAL A 26 -21.77 -7.45 4.02
C VAL A 26 -22.04 -6.48 2.87
N ASP A 27 -22.44 -5.24 3.19
CA ASP A 27 -22.71 -4.21 2.18
C ASP A 27 -21.53 -3.27 1.93
N ASP A 28 -20.36 -3.52 2.53
CA ASP A 28 -19.16 -2.76 2.18
C ASP A 28 -18.69 -3.15 0.77
N ARG A 29 -18.99 -2.27 -0.19
CA ARG A 29 -18.67 -2.41 -1.62
C ARG A 29 -17.40 -1.69 -2.02
N ARG A 30 -16.64 -1.13 -1.08
CA ARG A 30 -15.35 -0.51 -1.37
C ARG A 30 -14.32 -1.58 -1.69
N SER A 31 -13.47 -1.34 -2.68
CA SER A 31 -12.35 -2.22 -2.99
C SER A 31 -11.26 -2.02 -1.95
N MET A 32 -11.22 -2.88 -0.93
CA MET A 32 -10.29 -2.74 0.19
C MET A 32 -9.01 -3.51 -0.12
N GLY A 33 -7.87 -2.81 -0.10
CA GLY A 33 -6.54 -3.38 -0.13
C GLY A 33 -6.13 -3.79 1.27
N VAL A 34 -5.06 -3.20 1.79
CA VAL A 34 -4.55 -3.41 3.16
C VAL A 34 -4.80 -2.20 4.07
N ALA A 35 -4.99 -2.45 5.36
CA ALA A 35 -4.95 -1.44 6.41
C ALA A 35 -3.51 -1.22 6.86
N VAL A 36 -2.98 -0.03 6.58
CA VAL A 36 -1.61 0.34 6.93
C VAL A 36 -1.64 1.17 8.20
N ALA A 37 -0.92 0.69 9.21
CA ALA A 37 -0.73 1.38 10.48
C ALA A 37 0.57 2.19 10.43
N ASP A 38 1.55 1.86 11.26
CA ASP A 38 2.81 2.59 11.36
C ASP A 38 3.69 2.42 10.11
N VAL A 39 4.24 3.54 9.64
CA VAL A 39 5.19 3.56 8.51
C VAL A 39 6.43 4.32 8.90
N ARG A 40 7.58 3.65 8.76
CA ARG A 40 8.88 4.18 9.18
C ARG A 40 9.90 4.09 8.07
N LEU A 41 10.57 5.20 7.80
CA LEU A 41 11.71 5.26 6.92
C LEU A 41 13.00 5.28 7.75
N LEU A 42 13.80 4.24 7.62
CA LEU A 42 15.15 4.19 8.19
C LEU A 42 16.12 4.65 7.11
N CYS A 43 16.93 5.66 7.42
CA CYS A 43 17.89 6.23 6.49
C CYS A 43 19.18 6.62 7.24
N ALA A 44 20.32 6.10 6.77
CA ALA A 44 21.60 6.22 7.47
C ALA A 44 21.53 5.75 8.94
N ARG A 45 21.48 6.67 9.91
CA ARG A 45 21.33 6.40 11.35
C ARG A 45 20.07 7.02 11.95
N GLU A 46 19.19 7.55 11.10
CA GLU A 46 17.98 8.26 11.49
C GLU A 46 16.74 7.43 11.12
N GLN A 47 15.67 7.62 11.87
CA GLN A 47 14.37 7.01 11.62
C GLN A 47 13.31 8.10 11.56
N PHE A 48 12.51 8.10 10.49
CA PHE A 48 11.45 9.07 10.26
C PHE A 48 10.10 8.36 10.25
N ALA A 49 9.12 8.89 10.99
CA ALA A 49 7.74 8.46 10.86
C ALA A 49 7.12 9.11 9.62
N ILE A 50 6.53 8.29 8.75
CA ILE A 50 5.81 8.76 7.57
C ILE A 50 4.32 8.67 7.90
N THR A 51 3.64 9.82 7.98
CA THR A 51 2.25 9.90 8.46
C THR A 51 1.27 10.47 7.43
N PHE A 52 1.69 10.66 6.18
CA PHE A 52 0.84 11.22 5.11
C PHE A 52 -0.48 10.45 4.93
N HIS A 53 -0.48 9.13 5.15
CA HIS A 53 -1.69 8.31 5.07
C HIS A 53 -2.66 8.52 6.23
N LEU A 54 -2.21 9.12 7.34
CA LEU A 54 -3.01 9.43 8.53
C LEU A 54 -3.48 10.88 8.58
N GLN A 55 -3.02 11.74 7.67
CA GLN A 55 -3.48 13.13 7.59
C GLN A 55 -4.93 13.21 7.10
N ALA A 56 -5.56 14.37 7.32
CA ALA A 56 -6.92 14.66 6.86
C ALA A 56 -7.00 14.74 5.32
N GLU A 57 -6.02 15.40 4.68
CA GLU A 57 -5.86 15.35 3.23
C GLU A 57 -4.95 14.17 2.87
N LYS A 58 -5.56 13.07 2.43
CA LYS A 58 -4.83 11.84 2.12
C LYS A 58 -4.36 11.82 0.66
N PRO A 59 -3.19 11.21 0.38
CA PRO A 59 -2.75 10.98 -0.98
C PRO A 59 -3.69 10.06 -1.78
N GLU A 60 -3.48 9.99 -3.10
CA GLU A 60 -4.23 9.10 -3.98
C GLU A 60 -4.21 7.63 -3.50
N GLY A 61 -5.38 7.02 -3.45
CA GLY A 61 -5.55 5.58 -3.19
C GLY A 61 -5.69 5.19 -1.72
N TRP A 62 -5.76 6.17 -0.82
CA TRP A 62 -6.13 5.97 0.57
C TRP A 62 -7.61 6.30 0.79
N TYR A 63 -8.27 5.54 1.66
CA TYR A 63 -9.62 5.85 2.10
C TYR A 63 -9.59 6.81 3.29
N GLU A 64 -10.61 7.67 3.37
CA GLU A 64 -10.92 8.43 4.57
C GLU A 64 -11.07 7.48 5.76
N SER A 65 -10.51 7.91 6.88
CA SER A 65 -10.46 7.17 8.13
C SER A 65 -10.86 8.13 9.24
N ASP A 66 -11.68 7.67 10.18
CA ASP A 66 -12.03 8.52 11.33
C ASP A 66 -10.76 8.96 12.07
N ASP A 67 -10.76 10.20 12.57
CA ASP A 67 -9.58 10.85 13.18
C ASP A 67 -8.96 10.06 14.36
N GLU A 68 -9.69 9.11 14.94
CA GLU A 68 -9.24 8.24 16.05
C GLU A 68 -8.54 6.94 15.61
N THR A 69 -8.34 6.71 14.30
CA THR A 69 -7.77 5.45 13.82
C THR A 69 -6.27 5.53 13.53
N ASP A 70 -5.49 4.68 14.21
CA ASP A 70 -4.03 4.51 13.99
C ASP A 70 -3.68 3.84 12.63
N CYS A 71 -4.65 3.68 11.72
CA CYS A 71 -4.42 3.06 10.42
C CYS A 71 -5.35 3.59 9.34
N ALA A 72 -4.86 3.64 8.11
CA ALA A 72 -5.65 3.97 6.92
C ALA A 72 -5.73 2.79 5.96
N TRP A 73 -6.90 2.59 5.37
CA TRP A 73 -7.10 1.56 4.36
C TRP A 73 -6.69 2.07 2.98
N THR A 74 -5.98 1.23 2.23
CA THR A 74 -5.69 1.45 0.81
C THR A 74 -6.83 0.89 -0.05
N ASN A 75 -7.00 1.42 -1.26
CA ASN A 75 -7.93 0.88 -2.26
C ASN A 75 -7.32 -0.29 -3.10
N GLY A 76 -6.12 -0.74 -2.74
CA GLY A 76 -5.30 -1.69 -3.49
C GLY A 76 -4.09 -1.07 -4.20
N ASN A 77 -4.07 0.24 -4.42
CA ASN A 77 -2.94 0.97 -5.01
C ASN A 77 -2.87 2.39 -4.46
N ALA A 78 -2.04 2.60 -3.44
CA ALA A 78 -1.98 3.88 -2.73
C ALA A 78 -0.61 4.55 -2.84
N VAL A 79 -0.59 5.85 -3.10
CA VAL A 79 0.64 6.65 -3.14
C VAL A 79 1.07 6.99 -1.71
N LEU A 80 2.33 6.72 -1.37
CA LEU A 80 2.91 7.12 -0.10
C LEU A 80 4.11 8.05 -0.36
N PRO A 81 3.93 9.37 -0.18
CA PRO A 81 5.03 10.32 -0.21
C PRO A 81 6.05 10.02 0.89
N LEU A 82 7.34 10.21 0.59
CA LEU A 82 8.45 10.02 1.52
C LEU A 82 9.13 11.34 1.91
N GLY A 83 8.65 12.48 1.40
CA GLY A 83 9.30 13.77 1.57
C GLY A 83 10.72 13.79 0.99
N ASP A 84 11.61 14.55 1.62
CA ASP A 84 12.99 14.76 1.14
C ASP A 84 14.05 13.98 1.93
N TYR A 85 13.64 12.97 2.71
CA TYR A 85 14.55 12.20 3.57
C TYR A 85 15.62 11.41 2.79
N LEU A 86 15.34 11.05 1.53
CA LEU A 86 16.23 10.30 0.65
C LEU A 86 17.01 11.19 -0.34
N THR A 87 17.01 12.50 -0.13
CA THR A 87 17.80 13.44 -0.94
C THR A 87 19.29 13.37 -0.60
N LYS A 88 20.13 13.92 -1.48
CA LYS A 88 21.59 14.04 -1.29
C LYS A 88 22.28 12.67 -1.26
N GLY A 89 21.83 11.75 -2.10
CA GLY A 89 22.45 10.42 -2.25
C GLY A 89 22.13 9.44 -1.11
N LYS A 90 21.20 9.76 -0.22
CA LYS A 90 20.82 8.90 0.90
C LYS A 90 19.92 7.74 0.45
N MET A 91 20.23 6.52 0.88
CA MET A 91 19.39 5.33 0.68
C MET A 91 18.63 4.99 1.96
N GLY A 92 17.49 4.30 1.84
CA GLY A 92 16.67 3.96 2.99
C GLY A 92 16.00 2.60 2.93
N ILE A 93 15.52 2.17 4.09
CA ILE A 93 14.65 0.99 4.25
C ILE A 93 13.31 1.50 4.75
N LEU A 94 12.26 1.21 3.98
CA LEU A 94 10.89 1.50 4.37
C LEU A 94 10.31 0.29 5.08
N SER A 95 9.86 0.49 6.31
CA SER A 95 9.14 -0.49 7.12
C SER A 95 7.67 -0.07 7.20
N ILE A 96 6.77 -1.02 6.97
CA ILE A 96 5.32 -0.78 6.89
C ILE A 96 4.64 -1.83 7.75
N MET A 97 3.84 -1.40 8.72
CA MET A 97 3.01 -2.28 9.53
C MET A 97 1.64 -2.46 8.89
N ILE A 98 1.31 -3.69 8.51
CA ILE A 98 -0.02 -4.05 8.02
C ILE A 98 -0.85 -4.54 9.20
N ARG A 99 -1.92 -3.82 9.53
CA ARG A 99 -2.80 -4.17 10.65
C ARG A 99 -3.79 -5.24 10.27
N THR A 100 -4.40 -5.07 9.09
CA THR A 100 -5.42 -5.96 8.56
C THR A 100 -5.25 -6.07 7.05
N ALA A 101 -5.49 -7.26 6.54
CA ALA A 101 -5.52 -7.55 5.11
C ALA A 101 -6.59 -8.60 4.83
N GLY A 102 -7.25 -8.49 3.69
CA GLY A 102 -8.08 -9.54 3.10
C GLY A 102 -9.29 -9.96 3.94
N PRO A 103 -10.05 -10.98 3.49
CA PRO A 103 -9.77 -11.88 2.37
C PRO A 103 -9.82 -11.22 0.98
N TYR A 104 -9.15 -11.82 -0.01
CA TYR A 104 -9.15 -11.36 -1.41
C TYR A 104 -9.40 -12.50 -2.37
N LEU A 105 -10.08 -12.22 -3.48
CA LEU A 105 -10.25 -13.19 -4.55
C LEU A 105 -8.90 -13.48 -5.21
N VAL A 106 -8.50 -14.75 -5.22
CA VAL A 106 -7.30 -15.21 -5.93
C VAL A 106 -7.72 -15.64 -7.33
N GLN A 107 -7.42 -14.82 -8.34
CA GLN A 107 -7.57 -15.28 -9.72
C GLN A 107 -6.51 -16.36 -10.01
N PRO A 108 -6.90 -17.49 -10.63
CA PRO A 108 -5.94 -18.49 -11.07
C PRO A 108 -4.98 -17.85 -12.09
N ARG A 109 -3.68 -18.06 -11.89
CA ARG A 109 -2.64 -17.52 -12.77
C ARG A 109 -2.83 -18.13 -14.17
N GLN A 110 -3.23 -17.32 -15.15
CA GLN A 110 -3.21 -17.76 -16.54
C GLN A 110 -1.76 -17.82 -17.03
N VAL A 111 -1.23 -19.03 -17.15
CA VAL A 111 0.03 -19.27 -17.85
C VAL A 111 -0.24 -19.02 -19.33
N LYS A 112 0.23 -17.90 -19.87
CA LYS A 112 0.24 -17.71 -21.32
C LYS A 112 1.26 -18.68 -21.91
N GLU A 113 0.79 -19.69 -22.64
CA GLU A 113 1.65 -20.53 -23.48
C GLU A 113 2.39 -19.62 -24.45
N THR A 114 3.70 -19.51 -24.28
CA THR A 114 4.55 -18.80 -25.23
C THR A 114 4.81 -19.78 -26.37
N ASN A 115 4.09 -19.62 -27.48
CA ASN A 115 4.38 -20.34 -28.71
C ASN A 115 5.73 -19.86 -29.25
N ILE A 116 6.82 -20.53 -28.86
CA ILE A 116 8.12 -20.35 -29.47
C ILE A 116 8.05 -21.03 -30.84
N ARG A 117 7.80 -20.25 -31.90
CA ARG A 117 8.01 -20.72 -33.27
C ARG A 117 9.51 -20.76 -33.52
N SER A 118 10.09 -21.95 -33.52
CA SER A 118 11.45 -22.17 -34.02
C SER A 118 11.47 -21.89 -35.53
N ALA A 119 12.43 -21.06 -35.95
CA ALA A 119 12.74 -20.76 -37.34
C ALA A 119 13.54 -21.89 -37.99
#